data_AF-A0A246G9B8-F1
#
_entry.id   AF-A0A246G9B8-F1
#
_cell.length_a   1.000
_cell.length_b   1.000
_cell.length_c   1.000
_cell.angle_alpha   90.00
_cell.angle_beta   90.00
_cell.angle_gamma   90.00
#
_symmetry.space_group_name_H-M   'P 1'
#
loop_
_entity.id
_entity.type
_entity.pdbx_description
1 polymer ?
#
loop_
_entity_poly.entity_id
_entity_poly.type
_entity_poly.pdbx_seq_one_letter_code
_entity_poly.pdbx_strand_id
1 'polypeptide(L)'
;MEQIKYLVIALSLVAFNQLTAQYTDEINTNRPGNSAGAFSVGKNVLQIEGGLYYLSESHSVLNYTANGYGADLTTRYGLLKEQLELSLDLQFQMDQYTDGIFSKNRSGLRQTTLGAKYLFYDPFKKGEKKPNIYSWRANHKYDWKRLIPAVSGYLGVNYTMNNDYVIPDELIFSPKAMLITQHHLDRRWVVVTNFFADKIISKTFNYGYVVTVTYGINEKWSAMLENKGIKGKYYSDGIFTVGATYLLNKNLQLDASISKNIKSSPDLLYGGLGVSWRLDKKHQDPKIKEGKEVKEVKDIKKEERKKSKTSILSEEELDKAAEKAEKQRKKNDKNKIEEVKPVEEKKKRVDDLQESDN
;
A
#
# COMPACT_ATOMS: atom_id res chain seq x y z
N MET A 1 22.40 -44.76 19.23
CA MET A 1 21.17 -44.06 19.68
C MET A 1 21.47 -42.69 20.30
N GLU A 2 22.51 -42.55 21.13
CA GLU A 2 22.95 -41.27 21.72
C GLU A 2 23.15 -40.15 20.67
N GLN A 3 23.84 -40.42 19.56
CA GLN A 3 24.14 -39.40 18.53
C GLN A 3 22.91 -38.88 17.77
N ILE A 4 21.86 -39.69 17.62
CA ILE A 4 20.60 -39.29 16.98
C ILE A 4 19.83 -38.31 17.88
N LYS A 5 19.94 -38.47 19.21
CA LYS A 5 19.31 -37.59 20.20
C LYS A 5 19.88 -36.16 20.14
N TYR A 6 21.20 -36.01 20.04
CA TYR A 6 21.83 -34.70 19.90
C TYR A 6 21.52 -34.04 18.56
N LEU A 7 21.36 -34.82 17.49
CA LEU A 7 20.99 -34.31 16.17
C LEU A 7 19.54 -33.82 16.11
N VAL A 8 18.62 -34.47 16.81
CA VAL A 8 17.22 -34.02 16.96
C VAL A 8 17.11 -32.77 17.84
N ILE A 9 17.94 -32.64 18.88
CA ILE A 9 18.00 -31.45 19.74
C ILE A 9 18.66 -30.26 19.00
N ALA A 10 19.67 -30.51 18.17
CA ALA A 10 20.27 -29.49 17.33
C ALA A 10 19.30 -29.03 16.23
N LEU A 11 18.52 -29.93 15.63
CA LEU A 11 17.47 -29.58 14.65
C LEU A 11 16.33 -28.77 15.27
N SER A 12 15.95 -29.06 16.52
CA SER A 12 14.90 -28.31 17.22
C SER A 12 15.36 -26.93 17.66
N LEU A 13 16.65 -26.73 17.98
CA LEU A 13 17.23 -25.41 18.29
C LEU A 13 17.37 -24.49 17.07
N VAL A 14 17.51 -25.04 15.87
CA VAL A 14 17.51 -24.25 14.61
C VAL A 14 16.10 -23.81 14.21
N ALA A 15 15.06 -24.51 14.66
CA ALA A 15 13.66 -24.17 14.37
C ALA A 15 13.12 -22.93 15.12
N PHE A 16 13.86 -22.39 16.11
CA PHE A 16 13.39 -21.28 16.95
C PHE A 16 13.89 -19.87 16.56
N ASN A 17 14.58 -19.72 15.43
CA ASN A 17 15.13 -18.41 15.01
C ASN A 17 14.44 -17.81 13.78
N GLN A 18 13.14 -17.54 13.89
CA GLN A 18 12.43 -16.64 12.97
C GLN A 18 11.45 -15.75 13.77
N LEU A 19 12.01 -14.83 14.56
CA LEU A 19 11.25 -13.71 15.13
C LEU A 19 11.95 -12.41 14.76
N THR A 20 11.61 -11.90 13.58
CA THR A 20 11.83 -10.49 13.24
C THR A 20 10.47 -9.91 12.84
N ALA A 21 9.78 -9.37 13.84
CA ALA A 21 8.49 -8.72 13.67
C ALA A 21 8.72 -7.22 13.41
N GLN A 22 8.90 -6.84 12.14
CA GLN A 22 8.48 -5.52 11.63
C GLN A 22 8.58 -5.44 10.08
N TYR A 23 7.72 -6.19 9.39
CA TYR A 23 7.37 -6.04 7.96
C TYR A 23 5.98 -6.63 7.73
N THR A 24 5.25 -6.15 6.72
CA THR A 24 4.34 -7.06 6.02
C THR A 24 5.24 -7.93 5.14
N ASP A 25 5.66 -9.08 5.66
CA ASP A 25 6.62 -9.99 5.00
C ASP A 25 6.14 -10.46 3.61
N GLU A 26 4.85 -10.32 3.33
CA GLU A 26 4.20 -10.87 2.15
C GLU A 26 3.90 -9.78 1.11
N ILE A 27 3.81 -10.23 -0.14
CA ILE A 27 3.46 -9.39 -1.29
C ILE A 27 2.03 -8.84 -1.13
N ASN A 28 1.88 -7.52 -1.24
CA ASN A 28 0.57 -6.87 -1.26
C ASN A 28 0.12 -6.71 -2.71
N THR A 29 -0.64 -7.66 -3.24
CA THR A 29 -1.13 -7.64 -4.63
C THR A 29 -2.59 -7.19 -4.73
N ASN A 30 -2.93 -6.54 -5.84
CA ASN A 30 -4.34 -6.25 -6.17
C ASN A 30 -5.02 -7.44 -6.88
N ARG A 31 -4.24 -8.44 -7.33
CA ARG A 31 -4.75 -9.65 -7.99
C ARG A 31 -5.27 -10.67 -6.98
N PRO A 32 -6.33 -11.43 -7.32
CA PRO A 32 -6.96 -11.57 -8.63
C PRO A 32 -8.14 -10.61 -8.90
N GLY A 33 -8.45 -9.70 -7.97
CA GLY A 33 -9.63 -8.83 -8.04
C GLY A 33 -9.42 -7.58 -8.91
N ASN A 34 -10.49 -6.80 -9.07
CA ASN A 34 -10.44 -5.46 -9.66
C ASN A 34 -10.32 -4.36 -8.59
N SER A 35 -10.43 -4.72 -7.31
CA SER A 35 -10.14 -3.80 -6.21
C SER A 35 -8.64 -3.53 -6.07
N ALA A 36 -8.34 -2.34 -5.56
CA ALA A 36 -6.98 -1.94 -5.20
C ALA A 36 -6.92 -1.76 -3.69
N GLY A 37 -5.91 -2.34 -3.03
CA GLY A 37 -5.71 -2.18 -1.60
C GLY A 37 -5.35 -0.74 -1.21
N ALA A 38 -5.68 -0.36 0.03
CA ALA A 38 -5.43 0.99 0.52
C ALA A 38 -3.93 1.28 0.69
N PHE A 39 -3.17 0.27 1.12
CA PHE A 39 -1.74 0.37 1.37
C PHE A 39 -0.91 0.46 0.08
N SER A 40 0.22 1.15 0.18
CA SER A 40 1.21 1.23 -0.90
C SER A 40 2.11 -0.02 -0.89
N VAL A 41 2.75 -0.30 -2.03
CA VAL A 41 3.81 -1.32 -2.17
C VAL A 41 5.07 -1.04 -1.34
N GLY A 42 5.28 0.20 -0.90
CA GLY A 42 6.43 0.60 -0.08
C GLY A 42 7.58 1.25 -0.85
N LYS A 43 8.44 1.99 -0.14
CA LYS A 43 9.46 2.87 -0.75
C LYS A 43 10.48 2.11 -1.59
N ASN A 44 10.70 2.55 -2.84
CA ASN A 44 11.64 1.94 -3.79
C ASN A 44 11.33 0.46 -4.11
N VAL A 45 10.09 0.01 -3.89
CA VAL A 45 9.64 -1.32 -4.26
C VAL A 45 8.98 -1.25 -5.63
N LEU A 46 9.44 -2.11 -6.54
CA LEU A 46 8.79 -2.33 -7.83
C LEU A 46 7.99 -3.62 -7.73
N GLN A 47 6.71 -3.58 -8.10
CA GLN A 47 5.87 -4.75 -8.16
C GLN A 47 5.23 -4.85 -9.54
N ILE A 48 5.31 -6.03 -10.13
CA ILE A 48 4.78 -6.34 -11.45
C ILE A 48 3.74 -7.44 -11.28
N GLU A 49 2.55 -7.22 -11.81
CA GLU A 49 1.43 -8.15 -11.75
C GLU A 49 0.97 -8.38 -13.18
N GLY A 50 1.01 -9.64 -13.62
CA GLY A 50 0.62 -10.01 -14.97
C GLY A 50 -0.40 -11.13 -14.94
N GLY A 51 -1.30 -11.13 -15.91
CA GLY A 51 -2.34 -12.14 -16.01
C GLY A 51 -2.74 -12.44 -17.44
N LEU A 52 -3.25 -13.65 -17.63
CA LEU A 52 -3.87 -14.11 -18.86
C LEU A 52 -5.29 -14.51 -18.55
N TYR A 53 -6.20 -14.18 -19.45
CA TYR A 53 -7.59 -14.48 -19.28
C TYR A 53 -8.29 -14.87 -20.56
N TYR A 54 -9.37 -15.62 -20.40
CA TYR A 54 -10.36 -15.90 -21.41
C TYR A 54 -11.61 -15.08 -21.12
N LEU A 55 -12.18 -14.50 -22.17
CA LEU A 55 -13.41 -13.73 -22.13
C LEU A 55 -14.43 -14.38 -23.06
N SER A 56 -15.64 -14.58 -22.54
CA SER A 56 -16.83 -14.89 -23.33
C SER A 56 -17.89 -13.84 -23.04
N GLU A 57 -18.31 -13.16 -24.10
CA GLU A 57 -19.32 -12.11 -24.07
C GLU A 57 -20.43 -12.48 -25.04
N SER A 58 -21.68 -12.43 -24.58
CA SER A 58 -22.84 -12.60 -25.45
C SER A 58 -23.85 -11.50 -25.18
N HIS A 59 -24.48 -10.95 -26.22
CA HIS A 59 -25.40 -9.84 -26.06
C HIS A 59 -26.76 -10.22 -26.62
N SER A 60 -27.75 -10.39 -25.74
CA SER A 60 -29.08 -10.86 -26.12
C SER A 60 -29.86 -9.89 -27.03
N VAL A 61 -29.74 -8.58 -26.80
CA VAL A 61 -30.45 -7.53 -27.56
C VAL A 61 -29.82 -7.27 -28.94
N LEU A 62 -28.51 -7.11 -29.00
CA LEU A 62 -27.74 -6.86 -30.22
C LEU A 62 -27.34 -8.16 -30.97
N ASN A 63 -27.65 -9.32 -30.39
CA ASN A 63 -27.42 -10.65 -30.94
C ASN A 63 -25.98 -10.92 -31.44
N TYR A 64 -24.97 -10.42 -30.71
CA TYR A 64 -23.58 -10.72 -30.99
C TYR A 64 -22.95 -11.64 -29.93
N THR A 65 -21.88 -12.30 -30.35
CA THR A 65 -20.99 -13.07 -29.47
C THR A 65 -19.55 -12.62 -29.67
N ALA A 66 -18.81 -12.45 -28.59
CA ALA A 66 -17.39 -12.15 -28.62
C ALA A 66 -16.64 -13.09 -27.68
N ASN A 67 -15.79 -13.94 -28.25
CA ASN A 67 -14.97 -14.88 -27.50
C ASN A 67 -13.51 -14.61 -27.79
N GLY A 68 -12.67 -14.63 -26.76
CA GLY A 68 -11.29 -14.24 -26.93
C GLY A 68 -10.42 -14.43 -25.72
N TYR A 69 -9.18 -14.02 -25.88
CA TYR A 69 -8.18 -14.02 -24.85
C TYR A 69 -7.69 -12.60 -24.60
N GLY A 70 -7.15 -12.37 -23.42
CA GLY A 70 -6.45 -11.13 -23.15
C GLY A 70 -5.35 -11.31 -22.14
N ALA A 71 -4.55 -10.26 -22.05
CA ALA A 71 -3.46 -10.14 -21.12
C ALA A 71 -3.62 -8.84 -20.34
N ASP A 72 -3.35 -8.91 -19.05
CA ASP A 72 -3.30 -7.77 -18.16
C ASP A 72 -1.88 -7.63 -17.60
N LEU A 73 -1.44 -6.39 -17.43
CA LEU A 73 -0.14 -6.06 -16.86
C LEU A 73 -0.26 -4.78 -16.04
N THR A 74 -0.06 -4.90 -14.74
CA THR A 74 -0.04 -3.80 -13.79
C THR A 74 1.36 -3.66 -13.20
N THR A 75 1.99 -2.52 -13.43
CA THR A 75 3.29 -2.18 -12.84
C THR A 75 3.09 -1.12 -11.77
N ARG A 76 3.58 -1.35 -10.57
CA ARG A 76 3.45 -0.44 -9.42
C ARG A 76 4.81 -0.11 -8.86
N TYR A 77 5.08 1.17 -8.65
CA TYR A 77 6.34 1.66 -8.13
C TYR A 77 6.11 2.56 -6.93
N GLY A 78 6.63 2.14 -5.77
CA GLY A 78 6.58 2.95 -4.57
C GLY A 78 7.66 4.02 -4.58
N LEU A 79 7.25 5.27 -4.42
CA LEU A 79 8.13 6.44 -4.48
C LEU A 79 8.88 6.68 -3.16
N LEU A 80 9.55 7.83 -3.04
CA LEU A 80 10.41 8.20 -1.91
C LEU A 80 9.70 8.23 -0.55
N LYS A 81 8.36 8.37 -0.53
CA LYS A 81 7.51 8.29 0.66
C LYS A 81 6.73 6.98 0.62
N GLU A 82 6.63 6.29 1.76
CA GLU A 82 5.88 5.02 1.85
C GLU A 82 4.40 5.15 1.49
N GLN A 83 3.85 6.36 1.58
CA GLN A 83 2.44 6.61 1.31
C GLN A 83 2.13 6.76 -0.18
N LEU A 84 3.13 6.95 -1.04
CA LEU A 84 2.94 7.35 -2.44
C LEU A 84 3.37 6.23 -3.40
N GLU A 85 2.46 5.83 -4.27
CA GLU A 85 2.66 4.79 -5.27
C GLU A 85 2.26 5.31 -6.65
N LEU A 86 3.05 5.02 -7.67
CA LEU A 86 2.66 5.17 -9.06
C LEU A 86 2.24 3.82 -9.62
N SER A 87 1.20 3.79 -10.45
CA SER A 87 0.75 2.59 -11.15
C SER A 87 0.65 2.83 -12.65
N LEU A 88 0.96 1.80 -13.43
CA LEU A 88 0.70 1.73 -14.85
C LEU A 88 -0.08 0.43 -15.10
N ASP A 89 -1.30 0.56 -15.57
CA ASP A 89 -2.21 -0.54 -15.86
C ASP A 89 -2.39 -0.67 -17.38
N LEU A 90 -2.08 -1.84 -17.93
CA LEU A 90 -2.19 -2.15 -19.35
C LEU A 90 -3.08 -3.38 -19.52
N GLN A 91 -4.04 -3.30 -20.43
CA GLN A 91 -4.91 -4.42 -20.79
C GLN A 91 -4.94 -4.57 -22.30
N PHE A 92 -4.47 -5.73 -22.77
CA PHE A 92 -4.53 -6.13 -24.17
C PHE A 92 -5.59 -7.22 -24.35
N GLN A 93 -6.34 -7.15 -25.43
CA GLN A 93 -7.40 -8.10 -25.74
C GLN A 93 -7.36 -8.49 -27.22
N MET A 94 -7.67 -9.75 -27.48
CA MET A 94 -7.85 -10.34 -28.79
C MET A 94 -9.13 -11.17 -28.77
N ASP A 95 -10.13 -10.79 -29.55
CA ASP A 95 -11.39 -11.52 -29.60
C ASP A 95 -11.95 -11.64 -31.03
N GLN A 96 -12.77 -12.67 -31.22
CA GLN A 96 -13.54 -12.86 -32.41
C GLN A 96 -14.97 -12.39 -32.15
N TYR A 97 -15.34 -11.27 -32.77
CA TYR A 97 -16.66 -10.68 -32.71
C TYR A 97 -17.52 -11.23 -33.84
N THR A 98 -18.63 -11.89 -33.50
CA THR A 98 -19.58 -12.45 -34.45
C THR A 98 -20.96 -11.84 -34.21
N ASP A 99 -21.51 -11.18 -35.23
CA ASP A 99 -22.86 -10.62 -35.26
C ASP A 99 -23.61 -11.18 -36.48
N GLY A 100 -24.46 -12.18 -36.24
CA GLY A 100 -25.15 -12.92 -37.30
C GLY A 100 -24.19 -13.55 -38.32
N ILE A 101 -24.14 -12.99 -39.53
CA ILE A 101 -23.31 -13.46 -40.65
C ILE A 101 -21.94 -12.75 -40.67
N PHE A 102 -21.78 -11.66 -39.93
CA PHE A 102 -20.54 -10.88 -39.89
C PHE A 102 -19.62 -11.41 -38.78
N SER A 103 -18.39 -11.77 -39.13
CA SER A 103 -17.35 -12.16 -38.18
C SER A 103 -16.12 -11.27 -38.39
N LYS A 104 -15.65 -10.63 -37.32
CA LYS A 104 -14.47 -9.78 -37.32
C LYS A 104 -13.57 -10.14 -36.15
N ASN A 105 -12.29 -10.35 -36.44
CA ASN A 105 -11.27 -10.46 -35.41
C ASN A 105 -10.85 -9.05 -34.99
N ARG A 106 -10.90 -8.77 -33.69
CA ARG A 106 -10.42 -7.51 -33.10
C ARG A 106 -9.21 -7.82 -32.23
N SER A 107 -8.25 -6.91 -32.24
CA SER A 107 -7.10 -6.98 -31.34
C SER A 107 -6.63 -5.57 -31.01
N GLY A 108 -6.16 -5.36 -29.78
CA GLY A 108 -5.74 -4.04 -29.36
C GLY A 108 -5.61 -3.87 -27.85
N LEU A 109 -5.02 -2.73 -27.49
CA LEU A 109 -4.95 -2.26 -26.10
C LEU A 109 -6.30 -1.68 -25.69
N ARG A 110 -7.07 -2.45 -24.93
CA ARG A 110 -8.39 -2.05 -24.43
C ARG A 110 -8.30 -0.97 -23.36
N GLN A 111 -7.29 -1.05 -22.49
CA GLN A 111 -7.10 -0.07 -21.43
C GLN A 111 -5.61 0.25 -21.24
N THR A 112 -5.30 1.52 -21.06
CA THR A 112 -4.01 2.01 -20.60
C THR A 112 -4.28 3.10 -19.58
N THR A 113 -3.88 2.91 -18.33
CA THR A 113 -4.12 3.88 -17.26
C THR A 113 -2.82 4.15 -16.53
N LEU A 114 -2.50 5.43 -16.38
CA LEU A 114 -1.41 5.87 -15.51
C LEU A 114 -2.01 6.48 -14.25
N GLY A 115 -1.61 5.98 -13.08
CA GLY A 115 -2.18 6.33 -11.80
C GLY A 115 -1.15 6.73 -10.75
N ALA A 116 -1.61 7.46 -9.76
CA ALA A 116 -0.92 7.75 -8.52
C ALA A 116 -1.87 7.51 -7.34
N LYS A 117 -1.39 6.79 -6.33
CA LYS A 117 -2.12 6.46 -5.11
C LYS A 117 -1.42 7.08 -3.91
N TYR A 118 -2.18 7.69 -3.01
CA TYR A 118 -1.70 8.28 -1.78
C TYR A 118 -2.47 7.78 -0.56
N LEU A 119 -1.76 7.20 0.41
CA LEU A 119 -2.31 6.74 1.69
C LEU A 119 -2.44 7.91 2.68
N PHE A 120 -3.68 8.36 2.90
CA PHE A 120 -3.98 9.46 3.82
C PHE A 120 -3.90 9.02 5.28
N TYR A 121 -4.50 7.86 5.59
CA TYR A 121 -4.64 7.38 6.95
C TYR A 121 -4.29 5.90 7.05
N ASP A 122 -3.38 5.60 7.98
CA ASP A 122 -2.96 4.26 8.34
C ASP A 122 -3.25 4.03 9.83
N PRO A 123 -4.22 3.16 10.18
CA PRO A 123 -4.55 2.82 11.57
C PRO A 123 -3.43 2.04 12.28
N PHE A 124 -2.56 1.36 11.54
CA PHE A 124 -1.51 0.49 12.07
C PHE A 124 -0.14 1.18 12.23
N LYS A 125 -0.03 2.46 11.84
CA LYS A 125 1.23 3.23 11.90
C LYS A 125 1.89 3.29 13.29
N LYS A 126 1.10 3.17 14.37
CA LYS A 126 1.59 3.16 15.76
C LYS A 126 2.06 1.78 16.25
N GLY A 127 2.04 0.78 15.37
CA GLY A 127 2.39 -0.62 15.68
C GLY A 127 1.24 -1.39 16.33
N GLU A 128 1.39 -2.72 16.38
CA GLU A 128 0.46 -3.59 17.10
C GLU A 128 0.50 -3.29 18.60
N LYS A 129 -0.65 -3.40 19.28
CA LYS A 129 -0.71 -3.29 20.74
C LYS A 129 0.14 -4.40 21.34
N LYS A 130 1.09 -4.02 22.20
CA LYS A 130 1.85 -5.00 22.99
C LYS A 130 0.90 -5.84 23.85
N PRO A 131 1.08 -7.17 23.93
CA PRO A 131 0.25 -8.03 24.75
C PRO A 131 0.34 -7.61 26.22
N ASN A 132 -0.80 -7.52 26.89
CA ASN A 132 -0.87 -7.22 28.32
C ASN A 132 -0.58 -8.49 29.11
N ILE A 133 0.57 -8.54 29.79
CA ILE A 133 0.99 -9.71 30.59
C ILE A 133 0.13 -9.96 31.84
N TYR A 134 -0.68 -9.00 32.28
CA TYR A 134 -1.45 -9.09 33.53
C TYR A 134 -2.90 -9.54 33.34
N SER A 135 -3.47 -9.44 32.13
CA SER A 135 -4.89 -9.72 31.94
C SER A 135 -5.15 -10.50 30.65
N TRP A 136 -5.56 -11.76 30.83
CA TRP A 136 -6.02 -12.62 29.72
C TRP A 136 -7.21 -12.00 28.98
N ARG A 137 -8.19 -11.45 29.72
CA ARG A 137 -9.38 -10.81 29.14
C ARG A 137 -9.04 -9.55 28.34
N ALA A 138 -8.03 -8.79 28.74
CA ALA A 138 -7.59 -7.62 27.99
C ALA A 138 -6.99 -7.99 26.62
N ASN A 139 -6.36 -9.16 26.51
CA ASN A 139 -5.77 -9.65 25.26
C ASN A 139 -6.79 -10.35 24.34
N HIS A 140 -7.89 -10.87 24.90
CA HIS A 140 -8.92 -11.62 24.15
C HIS A 140 -10.18 -10.80 23.85
N LYS A 141 -10.26 -9.53 24.30
CA LYS A 141 -11.36 -8.63 23.94
C LYS A 141 -11.21 -8.17 22.50
N TYR A 142 -12.33 -8.08 21.77
CA TYR A 142 -12.35 -7.52 20.42
C TYR A 142 -11.80 -6.09 20.39
N ASP A 143 -10.82 -5.84 19.52
CA ASP A 143 -10.20 -4.53 19.38
C ASP A 143 -10.93 -3.67 18.36
N TRP A 144 -11.83 -2.82 18.85
CA TRP A 144 -12.60 -1.88 18.03
C TRP A 144 -11.74 -0.94 17.18
N LYS A 145 -10.45 -0.73 17.51
CA LYS A 145 -9.55 0.05 16.66
C LYS A 145 -9.31 -0.62 15.30
N ARG A 146 -9.46 -1.95 15.19
CA ARG A 146 -9.31 -2.71 13.94
C ARG A 146 -10.43 -2.44 12.93
N LEU A 147 -11.58 -1.95 13.40
CA LEU A 147 -12.68 -1.55 12.52
C LEU A 147 -12.39 -0.22 11.79
N ILE A 148 -11.42 0.56 12.25
CA ILE A 148 -11.05 1.83 11.61
C ILE A 148 -10.34 1.49 10.29
N PRO A 149 -10.87 1.93 9.13
CA PRO A 149 -10.25 1.63 7.85
C PRO A 149 -8.97 2.42 7.64
N ALA A 150 -8.02 1.80 6.92
CA ALA A 150 -7.03 2.57 6.18
C ALA A 150 -7.72 3.27 5.01
N VAL A 151 -7.35 4.53 4.75
CA VAL A 151 -7.98 5.36 3.70
C VAL A 151 -6.92 5.88 2.75
N SER A 152 -7.10 5.61 1.47
CA SER A 152 -6.24 6.14 0.42
C SER A 152 -7.04 6.72 -0.75
N GLY A 153 -6.42 7.66 -1.45
CA GLY A 153 -6.95 8.25 -2.67
C GLY A 153 -6.11 7.83 -3.86
N TYR A 154 -6.75 7.61 -4.98
CA TYR A 154 -6.13 7.31 -6.26
C TYR A 154 -6.61 8.33 -7.29
N LEU A 155 -5.66 8.85 -8.06
CA LEU A 155 -5.89 9.70 -9.21
C LEU A 155 -5.15 9.10 -10.40
N GLY A 156 -5.83 8.98 -11.53
CA GLY A 156 -5.24 8.45 -12.74
C GLY A 156 -5.77 9.13 -13.99
N VAL A 157 -5.13 8.82 -15.11
CA VAL A 157 -5.52 9.26 -16.45
C VAL A 157 -5.53 8.03 -17.33
N ASN A 158 -6.67 7.75 -17.95
CA ASN A 158 -6.77 6.75 -18.98
C ASN A 158 -6.30 7.34 -20.31
N TYR A 159 -5.58 6.53 -21.07
CA TYR A 159 -5.22 6.78 -22.46
C TYR A 159 -5.97 5.79 -23.34
N THR A 160 -6.73 6.33 -24.28
CA THR A 160 -7.52 5.57 -25.24
C THR A 160 -6.76 5.53 -26.58
N MET A 161 -6.23 4.35 -26.92
CA MET A 161 -5.58 4.13 -28.22
C MET A 161 -6.62 3.83 -29.29
N ASN A 162 -6.50 4.42 -30.48
CA ASN A 162 -7.43 4.17 -31.58
C ASN A 162 -7.38 2.70 -32.02
N ASN A 163 -8.42 1.93 -31.71
CA ASN A 163 -8.59 0.52 -32.06
C ASN A 163 -10.08 0.14 -32.05
N ASP A 164 -10.37 -1.12 -32.39
CA ASP A 164 -11.73 -1.65 -32.49
C ASP A 164 -12.51 -1.72 -31.15
N TYR A 165 -11.86 -1.44 -30.01
CA TYR A 165 -12.50 -1.43 -28.67
C TYR A 165 -12.87 -0.02 -28.19
N VAL A 166 -12.50 1.02 -28.94
CA VAL A 166 -12.79 2.41 -28.57
C VAL A 166 -14.28 2.69 -28.68
N ILE A 167 -14.85 3.31 -27.64
CA ILE A 167 -16.23 3.76 -27.67
C ILE A 167 -16.30 5.03 -28.55
N PRO A 168 -17.27 5.15 -29.47
CA PRO A 168 -17.45 6.36 -30.26
C PRO A 168 -17.53 7.63 -29.39
N ASP A 169 -16.94 8.73 -29.85
CA ASP A 169 -16.82 10.02 -29.14
C ASP A 169 -16.05 9.98 -27.79
N GLU A 170 -15.23 8.95 -27.56
CA GLU A 170 -14.39 8.89 -26.37
C GLU A 170 -13.18 9.83 -26.46
N LEU A 171 -12.88 10.51 -25.35
CA LEU A 171 -11.69 11.35 -25.23
C LEU A 171 -10.43 10.48 -25.20
N ILE A 172 -9.37 10.94 -25.89
CA ILE A 172 -8.05 10.28 -25.90
C ILE A 172 -7.48 10.19 -24.48
N PHE A 173 -7.66 11.25 -23.68
CA PHE A 173 -7.29 11.28 -22.28
C PHE A 173 -8.52 11.49 -21.42
N SER A 174 -8.75 10.60 -20.46
CA SER A 174 -9.89 10.71 -19.56
C SER A 174 -9.44 10.53 -18.09
N PRO A 175 -9.62 11.54 -17.23
CA PRO A 175 -9.28 11.43 -15.82
C PRO A 175 -10.11 10.37 -15.08
N LYS A 176 -9.49 9.77 -14.06
CA LYS A 176 -10.08 8.78 -13.16
C LYS A 176 -9.73 9.13 -11.73
N ALA A 177 -10.69 8.99 -10.82
CA ALA A 177 -10.48 9.18 -9.40
C ALA A 177 -11.10 8.03 -8.62
N MET A 178 -10.48 7.65 -7.51
CA MET A 178 -10.97 6.58 -6.66
C MET A 178 -10.63 6.82 -5.19
N LEU A 179 -11.59 6.54 -4.32
CA LEU A 179 -11.42 6.51 -2.87
C LEU A 179 -11.40 5.04 -2.44
N ILE A 180 -10.38 4.65 -1.68
CA ILE A 180 -10.15 3.28 -1.26
C ILE A 180 -10.20 3.24 0.27
N THR A 181 -10.99 2.33 0.81
CA THR A 181 -11.02 2.00 2.23
C THR A 181 -10.68 0.53 2.42
N GLN A 182 -9.89 0.22 3.44
CA GLN A 182 -9.50 -1.15 3.77
C GLN A 182 -9.65 -1.41 5.26
N HIS A 183 -10.53 -2.33 5.60
CA HIS A 183 -10.79 -2.78 6.96
C HIS A 183 -10.13 -4.14 7.21
N HIS A 184 -9.41 -4.25 8.32
CA HIS A 184 -8.88 -5.53 8.80
C HIS A 184 -9.74 -5.98 9.97
N LEU A 185 -10.82 -6.71 9.69
CA LEU A 185 -11.80 -7.12 10.72
C LEU A 185 -11.18 -8.07 11.75
N ASP A 186 -10.30 -8.95 11.27
CA ASP A 186 -9.47 -9.85 12.07
C ASP A 186 -8.14 -10.13 11.31
N ARG A 187 -7.28 -11.02 11.82
CA ARG A 187 -6.03 -11.43 11.18
C ARG A 187 -6.25 -12.11 9.82
N ARG A 188 -7.43 -12.69 9.58
CA ARG A 188 -7.75 -13.47 8.38
C ARG A 188 -8.71 -12.76 7.42
N TRP A 189 -9.49 -11.81 7.91
CA TRP A 189 -10.54 -11.15 7.14
C TRP A 189 -10.13 -9.73 6.79
N VAL A 190 -10.03 -9.47 5.49
CA VAL A 190 -9.77 -8.14 4.94
C VAL A 190 -10.93 -7.75 4.05
N VAL A 191 -11.49 -6.57 4.28
CA VAL A 191 -12.55 -6.01 3.44
C VAL A 191 -12.04 -4.74 2.81
N VAL A 192 -11.99 -4.72 1.48
CA VAL A 192 -11.57 -3.57 0.69
C VAL A 192 -12.79 -3.00 -0.01
N THR A 193 -12.95 -1.68 0.02
CA THR A 193 -14.04 -0.99 -0.68
C THR A 193 -13.47 0.17 -1.48
N ASN A 194 -13.74 0.15 -2.78
CA ASN A 194 -13.26 1.14 -3.73
C ASN A 194 -14.45 1.86 -4.33
N PHE A 195 -14.54 3.17 -4.14
CA PHE A 195 -15.49 4.02 -4.84
C PHE A 195 -14.77 4.74 -5.96
N PHE A 196 -15.17 4.55 -7.20
CA PHE A 196 -14.48 5.11 -8.36
C PHE A 196 -15.40 5.96 -9.21
N ALA A 197 -14.78 6.96 -9.85
CA ALA A 197 -15.35 7.76 -10.91
C ALA A 197 -14.38 7.70 -12.08
N ASP A 198 -14.80 7.07 -13.18
CA ASP A 198 -13.97 6.80 -14.34
C ASP A 198 -14.43 7.62 -15.54
N LYS A 199 -13.47 7.97 -16.41
CA LYS A 199 -13.67 8.82 -17.58
C LYS A 199 -14.36 10.14 -17.25
N ILE A 200 -13.93 10.80 -16.17
CA ILE A 200 -14.42 12.11 -15.73
C ILE A 200 -14.28 13.08 -16.90
N ILE A 201 -15.32 13.87 -17.19
CA ILE A 201 -15.47 14.77 -18.37
C ILE A 201 -15.83 14.12 -19.72
N SER A 202 -15.75 12.80 -19.85
CA SER A 202 -16.15 12.10 -21.08
C SER A 202 -17.67 11.87 -21.14
N LYS A 203 -18.24 11.73 -22.36
CA LYS A 203 -19.63 11.27 -22.53
C LYS A 203 -19.86 9.86 -21.98
N THR A 204 -18.79 9.06 -21.91
CA THR A 204 -18.77 7.69 -21.37
C THR A 204 -18.46 7.62 -19.88
N PHE A 205 -18.61 8.74 -19.16
CA PHE A 205 -18.47 8.81 -17.71
C PHE A 205 -19.26 7.71 -17.00
N ASN A 206 -18.60 7.06 -16.05
CA ASN A 206 -19.22 6.07 -15.18
C ASN A 206 -18.64 6.17 -13.78
N TYR A 207 -19.40 5.69 -12.82
CA TYR A 207 -18.99 5.62 -11.43
C TYR A 207 -19.52 4.33 -10.82
N GLY A 208 -18.96 3.94 -9.69
CA GLY A 208 -19.32 2.67 -9.11
C GLY A 208 -18.58 2.37 -7.84
N TYR A 209 -18.71 1.12 -7.45
CA TYR A 209 -18.02 0.58 -6.30
C TYR A 209 -17.45 -0.81 -6.61
N VAL A 210 -16.42 -1.19 -5.87
CA VAL A 210 -15.92 -2.56 -5.78
C VAL A 210 -15.80 -2.89 -4.30
N VAL A 211 -16.48 -3.94 -3.84
CA VAL A 211 -16.35 -4.47 -2.49
C VAL A 211 -15.72 -5.85 -2.59
N THR A 212 -14.57 -6.02 -1.96
CA THR A 212 -13.80 -7.26 -2.00
C THR A 212 -13.56 -7.75 -0.60
N VAL A 213 -13.93 -9.01 -0.36
CA VAL A 213 -13.72 -9.72 0.89
C VAL A 213 -12.69 -10.81 0.64
N THR A 214 -11.58 -10.72 1.35
CA THR A 214 -10.50 -11.70 1.30
C THR A 214 -10.40 -12.43 2.62
N TYR A 215 -10.34 -13.76 2.54
CA TYR A 215 -10.16 -14.65 3.67
C TYR A 215 -8.85 -15.42 3.55
N GLY A 216 -7.93 -15.19 4.48
CA GLY A 216 -6.69 -15.97 4.62
C GLY A 216 -6.99 -17.34 5.23
N ILE A 217 -6.91 -18.40 4.42
CA ILE A 217 -7.16 -19.78 4.85
C ILE A 217 -5.98 -20.25 5.71
N ASN A 218 -4.76 -19.99 5.23
CA ASN A 218 -3.50 -20.26 5.92
C ASN A 218 -2.42 -19.27 5.41
N GLU A 219 -1.16 -19.48 5.78
CA GLU A 219 -0.02 -18.62 5.40
C GLU A 219 0.27 -18.59 3.88
N LYS A 220 -0.28 -19.53 3.10
CA LYS A 220 -0.04 -19.59 1.64
C LYS A 220 -1.29 -19.38 0.82
N TRP A 221 -2.45 -19.77 1.31
CA TRP A 221 -3.71 -19.76 0.58
C TRP A 221 -4.64 -18.67 1.07
N SER A 222 -5.17 -17.89 0.15
CA SER A 222 -6.28 -16.99 0.41
C SER A 222 -7.40 -17.18 -0.61
N ALA A 223 -8.63 -16.93 -0.18
CA ALA A 223 -9.80 -16.91 -1.04
C ALA A 223 -10.39 -15.49 -1.06
N MET A 224 -11.01 -15.15 -2.19
CA MET A 224 -11.52 -13.83 -2.48
C MET A 224 -12.95 -13.95 -3.04
N LEU A 225 -13.82 -13.05 -2.56
CA LEU A 225 -15.12 -12.77 -3.15
C LEU A 225 -15.21 -11.26 -3.40
N GLU A 226 -15.53 -10.86 -4.62
CA GLU A 226 -15.64 -9.47 -5.03
C GLU A 226 -17.00 -9.21 -5.69
N ASN A 227 -17.61 -8.08 -5.34
CA ASN A 227 -18.78 -7.54 -6.00
C ASN A 227 -18.46 -6.13 -6.53
N LYS A 228 -18.61 -5.96 -7.84
CA LYS A 228 -18.37 -4.71 -8.55
C LYS A 228 -19.67 -4.20 -9.14
N GLY A 229 -20.09 -3.00 -8.72
CA GLY A 229 -21.22 -2.29 -9.30
C GLY A 229 -20.75 -1.13 -10.15
N ILE A 230 -21.15 -1.09 -11.42
CA ILE A 230 -20.82 -0.02 -12.36
C ILE A 230 -22.12 0.65 -12.78
N LYS A 231 -22.16 1.98 -12.74
CA LYS A 231 -23.26 2.78 -13.22
C LYS A 231 -22.76 3.90 -14.14
N GLY A 232 -23.28 3.92 -15.35
CA GLY A 232 -22.94 4.89 -16.39
C GLY A 232 -24.01 4.91 -17.48
N LYS A 233 -24.01 5.97 -18.29
CA LYS A 233 -24.98 6.10 -19.40
C LYS A 233 -24.75 5.06 -20.50
N TYR A 234 -23.47 4.77 -20.78
CA TYR A 234 -23.07 3.82 -21.81
C TYR A 234 -23.10 2.36 -21.33
N TYR A 235 -22.59 2.12 -20.13
CA TYR A 235 -22.49 0.79 -19.54
C TYR A 235 -22.84 0.85 -18.06
N SER A 236 -23.66 -0.09 -17.61
CA SER A 236 -24.03 -0.27 -16.22
C SER A 236 -24.22 -1.74 -15.97
N ASP A 237 -23.57 -2.29 -14.95
CA ASP A 237 -23.59 -3.73 -14.69
C ASP A 237 -23.19 -4.04 -13.25
N GLY A 238 -23.53 -5.24 -12.81
CA GLY A 238 -23.03 -5.83 -11.58
C GLY A 238 -22.19 -7.05 -11.92
N ILE A 239 -20.98 -7.15 -11.38
CA ILE A 239 -20.05 -8.25 -11.62
C ILE A 239 -19.70 -8.90 -10.29
N PHE A 240 -19.76 -10.22 -10.25
CA PHE A 240 -19.28 -11.03 -9.14
C PHE A 240 -18.04 -11.78 -9.57
N THR A 241 -17.01 -11.72 -8.73
CA THR A 241 -15.76 -12.42 -8.97
C THR A 241 -15.43 -13.27 -7.76
N VAL A 242 -15.08 -14.53 -8.02
CA VAL A 242 -14.50 -15.43 -7.03
C VAL A 242 -13.09 -15.76 -7.46
N GLY A 243 -12.17 -15.82 -6.51
CA GLY A 243 -10.80 -16.18 -6.82
C GLY A 243 -10.06 -16.75 -5.63
N ALA A 244 -8.92 -17.35 -5.92
CA ALA A 244 -8.02 -17.89 -4.94
C ALA A 244 -6.59 -17.48 -5.29
N THR A 245 -5.76 -17.36 -4.27
CA THR A 245 -4.35 -17.06 -4.43
C THR A 245 -3.49 -18.03 -3.66
N TYR A 246 -2.29 -18.26 -4.20
CA TYR A 246 -1.27 -19.09 -3.60
C TYR A 246 0.06 -18.35 -3.55
N LEU A 247 0.54 -18.09 -2.33
CA LEU A 247 1.85 -17.50 -2.07
C LEU A 247 2.93 -18.59 -2.23
N LEU A 248 3.70 -18.49 -3.32
CA LEU A 248 4.86 -19.36 -3.54
C LEU A 248 5.96 -19.01 -2.55
N ASN A 249 6.32 -17.72 -2.54
CA ASN A 249 7.36 -17.11 -1.71
C ASN A 249 6.87 -15.73 -1.27
N LYS A 250 7.53 -15.13 -0.25
CA LYS A 250 7.24 -13.76 0.23
C LYS A 250 7.09 -12.69 -0.88
N ASN A 251 7.79 -12.88 -2.00
CA ASN A 251 7.81 -11.95 -3.13
C ASN A 251 7.08 -12.45 -4.38
N LEU A 252 6.48 -13.65 -4.38
CA LEU A 252 5.86 -14.24 -5.57
C LEU A 252 4.55 -14.95 -5.23
N GLN A 253 3.48 -14.56 -5.93
CA GLN A 253 2.14 -15.12 -5.74
C GLN A 253 1.53 -15.53 -7.08
N LEU A 254 0.81 -16.64 -7.09
CA LEU A 254 -0.05 -17.07 -8.19
C LEU A 254 -1.51 -16.82 -7.83
N ASP A 255 -2.33 -16.56 -8.83
CA ASP A 255 -3.76 -16.33 -8.65
C ASP A 255 -4.59 -16.98 -9.76
N ALA A 256 -5.83 -17.30 -9.41
CA ALA A 256 -6.85 -17.79 -10.32
C ALA A 256 -8.19 -17.14 -9.95
N SER A 257 -8.97 -16.74 -10.96
CA SER A 257 -10.31 -16.18 -10.73
C SER A 257 -11.28 -16.47 -11.86
N ILE A 258 -12.56 -16.43 -11.48
CA ILE A 258 -13.70 -16.48 -12.39
C ILE A 258 -14.61 -15.32 -12.04
N SER A 259 -15.03 -14.56 -13.05
CA SER A 259 -15.98 -13.46 -12.90
C SER A 259 -17.19 -13.69 -13.79
N LYS A 260 -18.36 -13.36 -13.28
CA LYS A 260 -19.62 -13.38 -14.02
C LYS A 260 -20.43 -12.13 -13.70
N ASN A 261 -21.06 -11.55 -14.71
CA ASN A 261 -21.96 -10.42 -14.51
C ASN A 261 -23.42 -10.84 -14.27
N ILE A 262 -24.24 -9.89 -13.83
CA ILE A 262 -25.65 -10.12 -13.50
C ILE A 262 -26.54 -9.89 -14.73
N LYS A 263 -26.16 -8.99 -15.64
CA LYS A 263 -26.95 -8.65 -16.82
C LYS A 263 -26.71 -9.59 -17.99
N SER A 264 -27.67 -9.61 -18.90
CA SER A 264 -27.60 -10.31 -20.20
C SER A 264 -27.40 -9.37 -21.39
N SER A 265 -27.08 -8.10 -21.12
CA SER A 265 -26.89 -7.03 -22.11
C SER A 265 -25.61 -6.21 -21.88
N PRO A 266 -24.43 -6.82 -22.04
CA PRO A 266 -24.15 -8.22 -22.40
C PRO A 266 -24.12 -9.18 -21.17
N ASP A 267 -24.16 -10.50 -21.38
CA ASP A 267 -23.71 -11.54 -20.43
C ASP A 267 -22.20 -11.75 -20.63
N LEU A 268 -21.46 -11.76 -19.53
CA LEU A 268 -20.00 -11.73 -19.47
C LEU A 268 -19.51 -12.83 -18.53
N LEU A 269 -18.66 -13.70 -19.07
CA LEU A 269 -17.90 -14.68 -18.31
C LEU A 269 -16.41 -14.46 -18.55
N TYR A 270 -15.67 -14.34 -17.46
CA TYR A 270 -14.21 -14.14 -17.47
C TYR A 270 -13.57 -15.22 -16.62
N GLY A 271 -12.51 -15.85 -17.12
CA GLY A 271 -11.68 -16.76 -16.35
C GLY A 271 -10.21 -16.40 -16.54
N GLY A 272 -9.46 -16.24 -15.46
CA GLY A 272 -8.08 -15.77 -15.53
C GLY A 272 -7.14 -16.46 -14.57
N LEU A 273 -5.87 -16.51 -14.98
CA LEU A 273 -4.72 -16.90 -14.16
C LEU A 273 -3.73 -15.75 -14.12
N GLY A 274 -3.06 -15.57 -12.99
CA GLY A 274 -2.13 -14.46 -12.80
C GLY A 274 -0.92 -14.80 -11.95
N VAL A 275 0.07 -13.91 -12.06
CA VAL A 275 1.32 -13.94 -11.32
C VAL A 275 1.62 -12.53 -10.82
N SER A 276 1.96 -12.40 -9.54
CA SER A 276 2.39 -11.15 -8.92
C SER A 276 3.81 -11.31 -8.38
N TRP A 277 4.72 -10.44 -8.79
CA TRP A 277 6.13 -10.47 -8.39
C TRP A 277 6.60 -9.12 -7.83
N ARG A 278 7.13 -9.15 -6.61
CA ARG A 278 7.78 -8.02 -5.93
C ARG A 278 9.29 -8.05 -6.10
N LEU A 279 9.87 -6.90 -6.44
CA LEU A 279 11.30 -6.65 -6.58
C LEU A 279 11.73 -5.61 -5.55
N ASP A 280 12.43 -6.06 -4.52
CA ASP A 280 12.75 -5.32 -3.28
C ASP A 280 14.26 -5.08 -3.06
N LYS A 281 15.11 -5.34 -4.06
CA LYS A 281 16.59 -5.32 -3.96
C LYS A 281 17.24 -4.02 -3.42
N LYS A 282 16.51 -2.92 -3.28
CA LYS A 282 17.00 -1.62 -2.75
C LYS A 282 16.13 -1.04 -1.64
N HIS A 283 15.21 -1.84 -1.08
CA HIS A 283 14.33 -1.40 -0.01
C HIS A 283 15.11 -1.30 1.30
N GLN A 284 14.87 -0.23 2.05
CA GLN A 284 15.39 -0.02 3.41
C GLN A 284 14.24 0.49 4.25
N ASP A 285 13.95 -0.19 5.36
CA ASP A 285 12.91 0.23 6.28
C ASP A 285 13.19 1.60 6.86
N PRO A 286 12.27 2.57 6.73
CA PRO A 286 12.30 3.69 7.63
C PRO A 286 11.93 3.17 9.03
N LYS A 287 12.86 3.33 9.99
CA LYS A 287 12.56 3.01 11.38
C LYS A 287 11.49 3.98 11.88
N ILE A 288 10.31 3.46 12.22
CA ILE A 288 9.22 4.27 12.79
C ILE A 288 9.42 4.34 14.30
N LYS A 289 9.62 5.55 14.85
CA LYS A 289 9.46 5.81 16.30
C LYS A 289 8.27 6.73 16.48
N GLU A 290 7.30 6.31 17.31
CA GLU A 290 6.11 7.11 17.68
C GLU A 290 5.30 7.66 16.50
N GLY A 291 5.25 6.92 15.38
CA GLY A 291 4.48 7.31 14.19
C GLY A 291 5.16 8.33 13.27
N LYS A 292 6.44 8.66 13.49
CA LYS A 292 7.27 9.45 12.57
C LYS A 292 8.42 8.60 12.03
N GLU A 293 8.70 8.76 10.73
CA GLU A 293 9.88 8.15 10.09
C GLU A 293 11.15 8.77 10.70
N VAL A 294 12.03 7.95 11.27
CA VAL A 294 13.35 8.37 11.73
C VAL A 294 14.35 8.05 10.62
N LYS A 295 14.90 9.10 9.99
CA LYS A 295 16.00 8.95 9.03
C LYS A 295 17.22 8.34 9.73
N GLU A 296 17.90 7.39 9.08
CA GLU A 296 19.15 6.87 9.61
C GLU A 296 20.24 7.96 9.66
N VAL A 297 21.10 7.92 10.69
CA VAL A 297 22.24 8.85 10.84
C VAL A 297 23.14 8.84 9.60
N LYS A 298 23.22 7.71 8.88
CA LYS A 298 23.97 7.58 7.62
C LYS A 298 23.35 8.40 6.49
N ASP A 299 22.03 8.44 6.37
CA ASP A 299 21.33 9.21 5.34
C ASP A 299 21.36 10.70 5.62
N ILE A 300 21.27 11.10 6.90
CA ILE A 300 21.48 12.48 7.33
C ILE A 300 22.89 12.94 6.94
N LYS A 301 23.92 12.15 7.26
CA LYS A 301 25.31 12.44 6.86
C LYS A 301 25.51 12.48 5.35
N LYS A 302 24.75 11.71 4.57
CA LYS A 302 24.84 11.67 3.11
C LYS A 302 24.13 12.87 2.46
N GLU A 303 23.00 13.31 3.02
CA GLU A 303 22.32 14.57 2.64
C GLU A 303 23.17 15.80 3.02
N GLU A 304 23.78 15.81 4.22
CA GLU A 304 24.69 16.88 4.65
C GLU A 304 25.93 16.98 3.75
N ARG A 305 26.54 15.85 3.37
CA ARG A 305 27.66 15.81 2.42
C ARG A 305 27.29 16.22 1.00
N LYS A 306 26.03 16.02 0.59
CA LYS A 306 25.54 16.51 -0.71
C LYS A 306 25.32 18.02 -0.67
N LYS A 307 24.71 18.54 0.40
CA LYS A 307 24.56 19.99 0.60
C LYS A 307 25.90 20.71 0.72
N SER A 308 26.89 20.13 1.40
CA SER A 308 28.23 20.72 1.52
C SER A 308 29.03 20.75 0.21
N LYS A 309 28.64 19.97 -0.80
CA LYS A 309 29.30 19.94 -2.12
C LYS A 309 28.69 20.92 -3.13
N THR A 310 27.55 21.53 -2.83
CA THR A 310 26.82 22.41 -3.77
C THR A 310 26.74 23.86 -3.29
N SER A 311 27.33 24.21 -2.16
CA SER A 311 27.17 25.54 -1.57
C SER A 311 28.20 26.56 -2.09
N ILE A 312 27.78 27.41 -3.04
CA ILE A 312 27.97 28.85 -2.84
C ILE A 312 26.76 29.26 -1.98
N LEU A 313 27.00 29.56 -0.70
CA LEU A 313 25.96 30.05 0.21
C LEU A 313 25.48 31.42 -0.29
N SER A 314 24.16 31.66 -0.33
CA SER A 314 23.64 33.00 -0.57
C SER A 314 23.88 33.89 0.66
N GLU A 315 24.03 35.21 0.46
CA GLU A 315 24.29 36.17 1.54
C GLU A 315 23.25 36.11 2.67
N GLU A 316 21.98 35.86 2.35
CA GLU A 316 20.93 35.68 3.36
C GLU A 316 21.15 34.48 4.30
N GLU A 317 21.77 33.40 3.82
CA GLU A 317 22.05 32.22 4.65
C GLU A 317 23.27 32.45 5.55
N LEU A 318 24.25 33.25 5.09
CA LEU A 318 25.39 33.69 5.88
C LEU A 318 24.96 34.68 6.99
N ASP A 319 24.08 35.62 6.67
CA ASP A 319 23.55 36.57 7.65
C ASP A 319 22.71 35.87 8.72
N LYS A 320 21.86 34.91 8.34
CA LYS A 320 21.09 34.10 9.31
C LYS A 320 21.99 33.22 10.17
N ALA A 321 23.12 32.75 9.66
CA ALA A 321 24.12 32.01 10.43
C ALA A 321 24.88 32.92 11.40
N ALA A 322 25.27 34.11 10.97
CA ALA A 322 25.92 35.12 11.79
C ALA A 322 25.02 35.60 12.93
N GLU A 323 23.74 35.87 12.64
CA GLU A 323 22.76 36.32 13.65
C GLU A 323 22.49 35.24 14.71
N LYS A 324 22.48 33.96 14.31
CA LYS A 324 22.39 32.83 15.26
C LYS A 324 23.63 32.68 16.12
N ALA A 325 24.82 32.86 15.54
CA ALA A 325 26.08 32.81 16.28
C ALA A 325 26.18 33.95 17.30
N GLU A 326 25.72 35.15 16.95
CA GLU A 326 25.69 36.29 17.87
C GLU A 326 24.69 36.10 19.02
N LYS A 327 23.51 35.53 18.72
CA LYS A 327 22.52 35.15 19.76
C LYS A 327 23.07 34.08 20.71
N GLN A 328 23.87 33.12 20.22
CA GLN A 328 24.53 32.13 21.07
C GLN A 328 25.65 32.74 21.92
N ARG A 329 26.46 33.66 21.38
CA ARG A 329 27.47 34.40 22.16
C ARG A 329 26.84 35.19 23.30
N LYS A 330 25.78 35.97 23.01
CA LYS A 330 25.03 36.74 24.02
C LYS A 330 24.42 35.84 25.11
N LYS A 331 24.07 34.59 24.79
CA LYS A 331 23.55 33.61 25.75
C LYS A 331 24.66 33.02 26.63
N ASN A 332 25.82 32.75 26.06
CA ASN A 332 26.97 32.25 26.81
C ASN A 332 27.59 33.32 27.73
N ASP A 333 27.62 34.59 27.31
CA ASP A 333 28.09 35.69 28.15
C ASP A 333 27.14 35.96 29.34
N LYS A 334 25.82 35.78 29.15
CA LYS A 334 24.85 35.84 30.27
C LYS A 334 25.08 34.72 31.29
N ASN A 335 25.36 33.50 30.84
CA ASN A 335 25.63 32.38 31.74
C ASN A 335 26.95 32.53 32.51
N LYS A 336 27.95 33.22 31.94
CA LYS A 336 29.21 33.53 32.65
C LYS A 336 29.06 34.53 33.80
N ILE A 337 28.04 35.40 33.76
CA ILE A 337 27.81 36.41 34.81
C ILE A 337 27.08 35.80 36.02
N GLU A 338 26.31 34.72 35.84
CA GLU A 338 25.61 34.02 36.94
C GLU A 338 26.54 33.11 37.78
N GLU A 339 27.72 32.75 37.28
CA GLU A 339 28.60 31.75 37.92
C GLU A 339 29.58 32.30 38.96
N VAL A 340 29.59 33.62 39.24
CA VAL A 340 30.49 34.24 40.24
C VAL A 340 29.73 35.09 41.25
N LYS A 341 29.15 34.44 42.26
CA LYS A 341 29.03 35.03 43.61
C LYS A 341 29.55 34.02 44.63
N PRO A 342 30.67 34.28 45.32
CA PRO A 342 31.11 33.41 46.39
C PRO A 342 30.13 33.52 47.55
N VAL A 343 29.63 32.37 48.02
CA VAL A 343 28.86 32.28 49.27
C VAL A 343 29.85 32.44 50.43
N GLU A 344 29.71 33.51 51.21
CA GLU A 344 30.45 33.69 52.46
C GLU A 344 30.16 32.54 53.43
N GLU A 345 31.22 31.89 53.87
CA GLU A 345 31.20 30.81 54.85
C GLU A 345 30.91 31.40 56.25
N LYS A 346 29.67 31.24 56.73
CA LYS A 346 29.33 31.61 58.11
C LYS A 346 29.94 30.60 59.09
N LYS A 347 30.95 31.04 59.84
CA LYS A 347 31.50 30.32 61.01
C LYS A 347 30.39 30.03 62.02
N LYS A 348 30.22 28.76 62.40
CA LYS A 348 29.38 28.33 63.54
C LYS A 348 30.03 28.74 64.86
N ARG A 349 29.20 29.22 65.80
CA ARG A 349 29.57 29.56 67.19
C ARG A 349 29.49 28.28 68.05
N VAL A 350 30.27 28.22 69.14
CA VAL A 350 30.66 27.01 69.87
C VAL A 350 29.62 26.54 70.93
N ASP A 351 28.40 27.08 70.95
CA ASP A 351 27.52 26.93 72.13
C ASP A 351 26.41 25.86 72.02
N ASP A 352 26.33 25.05 70.95
CA ASP A 352 25.21 24.09 70.75
C ASP A 352 25.57 22.60 71.04
N LEU A 353 26.56 22.33 71.90
CA LEU A 353 26.88 20.97 72.37
C LEU A 353 26.67 20.86 73.88
N GLN A 354 25.41 20.76 74.33
CA GLN A 354 25.05 20.08 75.57
C GLN A 354 23.54 19.84 75.65
N GLU A 355 23.19 18.73 76.32
CA GLU A 355 21.84 18.23 76.63
C GLU A 355 21.15 17.39 75.53
N SER A 356 21.41 16.09 75.53
CA SER A 356 20.50 15.14 76.19
C SER A 356 20.95 13.69 75.97
N ASP A 357 21.75 13.19 76.92
CA ASP A 357 21.72 11.78 77.29
C ASP A 357 20.46 11.56 78.17
N ASN A 358 19.57 10.67 77.73
CA ASN A 358 18.83 9.70 78.55
C ASN A 358 17.97 8.77 77.69
#